data_AF-A0A956A5G8-F1
#
_entry.id   AF-A0A956A5G8-F1
#
_cell.length_a   1.000
_cell.length_b   1.000
_cell.length_c   1.000
_cell.angle_alpha   90.00
_cell.angle_beta   90.00
_cell.angle_gamma   90.00
#
_symmetry.space_group_name_H-M   'P 1'
#
loop_
_entity.id
_entity.type
_entity.pdbx_description
1 polymer ?
#
loop_
_entity_poly.entity_id
_entity_poly.type
_entity_poly.pdbx_seq_one_letter_code
_entity_poly.pdbx_strand_id
1 'polypeptide(L)'
;MTTTTHLAEHDDTQQVVVRLQGRLFGLPVQNVREMMRLPAVTPLPHLPPHVLGLLDVRGSVIPIVDLRLRLGMSTADEEVAALVETLHQRERDHVNWLDELTASVRDARPFRLTTDHHACAFGRWYDTFTTSNHVLTSHLAKFDAPHQRIHAVARDVANHVRTGDLGAANALIARTRDTELAAMIKLFGQLRALLLETNRTIAVVLDAESAPFAVAVDEVSSVEWLRPAATEGRAFDDPDPHRVVEGVARASAHADELITLLRVDALHA
;
A
#
# COMPACT_ATOMS: atom_id res chain seq x y z
N MET A 1 36.62 44.56 -20.88
CA MET A 1 36.70 43.32 -20.09
C MET A 1 35.29 42.90 -19.78
N THR A 2 34.79 41.95 -20.55
CA THR A 2 33.42 41.45 -20.55
C THR A 2 33.21 40.54 -19.33
N THR A 3 32.20 40.87 -18.53
CA THR A 3 31.68 40.06 -17.44
C THR A 3 31.06 38.79 -18.01
N THR A 4 31.72 37.64 -17.80
CA THR A 4 31.09 36.34 -18.03
C THR A 4 30.23 36.01 -16.82
N THR A 5 28.94 36.31 -16.92
CA THR A 5 27.91 35.74 -16.06
C THR A 5 27.88 34.24 -16.33
N HIS A 6 28.35 33.43 -15.38
CA HIS A 6 28.10 31.99 -15.38
C HIS A 6 26.58 31.78 -15.34
N LEU A 7 26.01 31.30 -16.44
CA LEU A 7 24.64 30.80 -16.46
C LEU A 7 24.58 29.59 -15.51
N ALA A 8 23.64 29.62 -14.56
CA ALA A 8 23.34 28.47 -13.72
C ALA A 8 22.95 27.29 -14.63
N GLU A 9 23.78 26.25 -14.63
CA GLU A 9 23.44 24.96 -15.25
C GLU A 9 22.13 24.47 -14.63
N HIS A 10 21.18 24.04 -15.46
CA HIS A 10 20.06 23.24 -14.97
C HIS A 10 20.67 21.93 -14.46
N ASP A 11 20.79 21.77 -13.15
CA ASP A 11 21.19 20.53 -12.47
C ASP A 11 20.06 19.48 -12.48
N ASP A 12 19.24 19.49 -13.54
CA ASP A 12 18.18 18.54 -13.76
C ASP A 12 18.85 17.19 -14.07
N THR A 13 18.69 16.20 -13.20
CA THR A 13 19.18 14.85 -13.44
C THR A 13 18.02 13.95 -13.86
N GLN A 14 18.28 13.06 -14.81
CA GLN A 14 17.26 12.10 -15.24
C GLN A 14 17.23 10.91 -14.28
N GLN A 15 16.06 10.61 -13.76
CA GLN A 15 15.85 9.66 -12.67
C GLN A 15 14.73 8.68 -13.06
N VAL A 16 14.91 7.42 -12.73
CA VAL A 16 13.82 6.44 -12.68
C VAL A 16 13.11 6.63 -11.35
N VAL A 17 11.85 7.01 -11.40
CA VAL A 17 11.01 7.23 -10.23
C VAL A 17 10.34 5.93 -9.85
N VAL A 18 10.59 5.47 -8.63
CA VAL A 18 10.03 4.23 -8.06
C VAL A 18 9.19 4.53 -6.83
N ARG A 19 8.26 3.63 -6.52
CA ARG A 19 7.41 3.72 -5.32
C ARG A 19 7.82 2.65 -4.31
N LEU A 20 7.88 3.06 -3.04
CA LEU A 20 8.06 2.20 -1.88
C LEU A 20 7.10 2.65 -0.78
N GLN A 21 6.18 1.78 -0.37
CA GLN A 21 5.18 2.04 0.67
C GLN A 21 4.45 3.39 0.45
N GLY A 22 3.99 3.62 -0.78
CA GLY A 22 3.27 4.83 -1.18
C GLY A 22 4.15 6.07 -1.42
N ARG A 23 5.44 6.05 -1.08
CA ARG A 23 6.37 7.19 -1.21
C ARG A 23 7.23 7.09 -2.48
N LEU A 24 7.63 8.23 -3.03
CA LEU A 24 8.45 8.31 -4.25
C LEU A 24 9.94 8.42 -3.96
N PHE A 25 10.71 7.67 -4.74
CA PHE A 25 12.17 7.64 -4.70
C PHE A 25 12.76 7.75 -6.11
N GLY A 26 13.90 8.41 -6.24
CA GLY A 26 14.64 8.56 -7.48
C GLY A 26 15.88 7.66 -7.48
N LEU A 27 16.04 6.90 -8.56
CA LEU A 27 17.27 6.18 -8.90
C LEU A 27 17.87 6.82 -10.16
N PRO A 28 19.16 7.17 -10.18
CA PRO A 28 19.75 7.81 -11.35
C PRO A 28 19.67 6.90 -12.58
N VAL A 29 19.13 7.42 -13.68
CA VAL A 29 18.86 6.59 -14.87
C VAL A 29 20.13 5.94 -15.42
N GLN A 30 21.27 6.61 -15.29
CA GLN A 30 22.57 6.12 -15.74
C GLN A 30 23.04 4.85 -15.02
N ASN A 31 22.51 4.59 -13.82
CA ASN A 31 22.79 3.38 -13.07
C ASN A 31 21.80 2.26 -13.40
N VAL A 32 20.66 2.55 -14.03
CA VAL A 32 19.61 1.54 -14.29
C VAL A 32 19.90 0.77 -15.57
N ARG A 33 20.23 -0.52 -15.41
CA ARG A 33 20.54 -1.43 -16.53
C ARG A 33 19.29 -2.06 -17.13
N GLU A 34 18.44 -2.65 -16.31
CA GLU A 34 17.15 -3.21 -16.74
C GLU A 34 16.15 -3.30 -15.60
N MET A 35 14.86 -3.38 -15.95
CA MET A 35 13.75 -3.52 -15.01
C MET A 35 12.94 -4.74 -15.40
N MET A 36 12.66 -5.63 -14.45
CA MET A 36 11.93 -6.85 -14.68
C MET A 36 11.05 -7.21 -13.49
N ARG A 37 10.03 -8.03 -13.71
CA ARG A 37 9.30 -8.62 -12.58
C ARG A 37 10.27 -9.46 -11.77
N LEU A 38 10.23 -9.29 -10.45
CA LEU A 38 11.04 -10.09 -9.55
C LEU A 38 10.56 -11.56 -9.59
N PRO A 39 11.38 -12.51 -10.08
CA PRO A 39 11.06 -13.92 -9.90
C PRO A 39 11.18 -14.32 -8.42
N ALA A 40 10.73 -15.53 -8.09
CA ALA A 40 10.97 -16.09 -6.77
C ALA A 40 12.48 -16.13 -6.47
N VAL A 41 12.88 -15.53 -5.35
CA VAL A 41 14.27 -15.51 -4.89
C VAL A 41 14.44 -16.58 -3.82
N THR A 42 15.53 -17.33 -3.87
CA THR A 42 15.90 -18.26 -2.81
C THR A 42 16.72 -17.51 -1.75
N PRO A 43 16.24 -17.43 -0.50
CA PRO A 43 16.99 -16.78 0.58
C PRO A 43 18.31 -17.49 0.87
N LEU A 44 19.36 -16.72 1.13
CA LEU A 44 20.64 -17.24 1.59
C LEU A 44 20.79 -17.05 3.11
N PRO A 45 21.33 -18.05 3.83
CA PRO A 45 21.54 -17.94 5.27
C PRO A 45 22.66 -16.92 5.59
N HIS A 46 22.58 -16.31 6.78
CA HIS A 46 23.60 -15.41 7.34
C HIS A 46 23.83 -14.08 6.59
N LEU A 47 22.93 -13.69 5.69
CA LEU A 47 22.96 -12.35 5.09
C LEU A 47 22.19 -11.33 5.94
N PRO A 48 22.48 -10.03 5.80
CA PRO A 48 21.64 -8.97 6.35
C PRO A 48 20.19 -9.15 5.89
N PRO A 49 19.18 -8.83 6.74
CA PRO A 49 17.77 -9.07 6.41
C PRO A 49 17.29 -8.42 5.11
N HIS A 50 17.88 -7.28 4.72
CA HIS A 50 17.53 -6.58 3.49
C HIS A 50 18.10 -7.24 2.23
N VAL A 51 18.98 -8.25 2.34
CA VAL A 51 19.49 -8.98 1.18
C VAL A 51 18.64 -10.23 0.98
N LEU A 52 17.79 -10.21 -0.06
CA LEU A 52 16.85 -11.30 -0.34
C LEU A 52 17.55 -12.57 -0.84
N GLY A 53 18.74 -12.44 -1.43
CA GLY A 53 19.51 -13.57 -1.96
C GLY A 53 20.22 -13.21 -3.26
N LEU A 54 20.24 -14.16 -4.19
CA LEU A 54 20.84 -14.01 -5.53
C LEU A 54 19.77 -14.11 -6.62
N LEU A 55 19.95 -13.35 -7.69
CA LEU A 55 19.09 -13.28 -8.85
C LEU A 55 19.91 -13.62 -10.11
N ASP A 56 19.39 -14.53 -10.94
CA ASP A 56 19.93 -14.78 -12.28
C ASP A 56 19.32 -13.78 -13.27
N VAL A 57 20.16 -12.91 -13.80
CA VAL A 57 19.82 -11.97 -14.86
C VAL A 57 20.61 -12.33 -16.11
N ARG A 58 19.96 -13.07 -17.02
CA ARG A 58 20.50 -13.49 -18.33
C ARG A 58 21.86 -14.22 -18.20
N GLY A 59 21.99 -15.10 -17.22
CA GLY A 59 23.21 -15.87 -16.93
C GLY A 59 24.20 -15.15 -16.01
N SER A 60 23.90 -13.92 -15.56
CA SER A 60 24.69 -13.21 -14.56
C SER A 60 24.01 -13.33 -13.19
N VAL A 61 24.71 -13.92 -12.23
CA VAL A 61 24.21 -14.07 -10.86
C VAL A 61 24.62 -12.84 -10.04
N ILE A 62 23.63 -12.04 -9.63
CA ILE A 62 23.84 -10.79 -8.89
C ILE A 62 23.04 -10.80 -7.58
N PRO A 63 23.50 -10.09 -6.52
CA PRO A 63 22.73 -9.98 -5.29
C PRO A 63 21.47 -9.13 -5.50
N ILE A 64 20.43 -9.41 -4.72
CA ILE A 64 19.21 -8.61 -4.70
C ILE A 64 18.89 -8.10 -3.29
N VAL A 65 18.59 -6.81 -3.21
CA VAL A 65 18.26 -6.09 -1.98
C VAL A 65 16.78 -5.72 -1.97
N ASP A 66 16.08 -6.00 -0.88
CA ASP A 66 14.77 -5.41 -0.57
C ASP A 66 14.97 -3.95 -0.16
N LEU A 67 14.54 -3.03 -1.03
CA LEU A 67 14.75 -1.61 -0.80
C LEU A 67 13.89 -1.05 0.33
N ARG A 68 12.73 -1.66 0.62
CA ARG A 68 11.92 -1.30 1.79
C ARG A 68 12.69 -1.62 3.07
N LEU A 69 13.20 -2.84 3.20
CA LEU A 69 14.00 -3.24 4.37
C LEU A 69 15.28 -2.40 4.50
N ARG A 70 15.95 -2.10 3.39
CA ARG A 70 17.16 -1.25 3.40
C ARG A 70 16.89 0.15 3.93
N LEU A 71 15.67 0.66 3.73
CA LEU A 71 15.18 1.96 4.21
C LEU A 71 14.45 1.90 5.56
N GLY A 72 14.41 0.73 6.21
CA GLY A 72 13.74 0.53 7.50
C GLY A 72 12.21 0.50 7.43
N MET A 73 11.64 0.15 6.29
CA MET A 73 10.21 -0.06 6.08
C MET A 73 9.83 -1.54 6.23
N SER A 74 8.54 -1.81 6.45
CA SER A 74 7.99 -3.17 6.37
C SER A 74 8.00 -3.66 4.93
N THR A 75 8.29 -4.95 4.72
CA THR A 75 8.22 -5.58 3.39
C THR A 75 6.82 -5.45 2.78
N ALA A 76 6.73 -5.60 1.46
CA ALA A 76 5.44 -5.64 0.76
C ALA A 76 4.56 -6.80 1.28
N ASP A 77 5.16 -7.95 1.56
CA ASP A 77 4.45 -9.12 2.07
C ASP A 77 3.91 -8.91 3.50
N GLU A 78 4.69 -8.28 4.39
CA GLU A 78 4.23 -7.92 5.74
C GLU A 78 3.06 -6.90 5.69
N GLU A 79 3.14 -5.91 4.80
CA GLU A 79 2.06 -4.93 4.62
C GLU A 79 0.78 -5.60 4.12
N VAL A 80 0.87 -6.48 3.12
CA VAL A 80 -0.26 -7.26 2.61
C VAL A 80 -0.84 -8.17 3.71
N ALA A 81 0.02 -8.86 4.47
CA ALA A 81 -0.41 -9.73 5.56
C ALA A 81 -1.16 -8.95 6.66
N ALA A 82 -0.65 -7.78 7.05
CA ALA A 82 -1.30 -6.92 8.03
C ALA A 82 -2.67 -6.41 7.54
N LEU A 83 -2.78 -6.07 6.25
CA LEU A 83 -4.04 -5.69 5.63
C LEU A 83 -5.03 -6.86 5.59
N VAL A 84 -4.57 -8.06 5.22
CA VAL A 84 -5.39 -9.28 5.20
C VAL A 84 -5.98 -9.58 6.59
N GLU A 85 -5.19 -9.46 7.66
CA GLU A 85 -5.70 -9.64 9.02
C GLU A 85 -6.71 -8.55 9.40
N THR A 86 -6.44 -7.30 9.02
CA THR A 86 -7.40 -6.20 9.23
C THR A 86 -8.73 -6.50 8.56
N LEU A 87 -8.73 -7.02 7.33
CA LEU A 87 -9.94 -7.40 6.59
C LEU A 87 -10.67 -8.59 7.23
N HIS A 88 -9.94 -9.57 7.76
CA HIS A 88 -10.55 -10.63 8.57
C HIS A 88 -11.26 -10.05 9.80
N GLN A 89 -10.66 -9.08 10.49
CA GLN A 89 -11.31 -8.42 11.61
C GLN A 89 -12.56 -7.65 11.17
N ARG A 90 -12.51 -6.91 10.05
CA ARG A 90 -13.68 -6.19 9.54
C ARG A 90 -14.82 -7.10 9.12
N GLU A 91 -14.52 -8.27 8.55
CA GLU A 91 -15.53 -9.30 8.28
C GLU A 91 -16.21 -9.76 9.58
N ARG A 92 -15.42 -10.11 10.60
CA ARG A 92 -15.93 -10.51 11.93
C ARG A 92 -16.77 -9.41 12.59
N ASP A 93 -16.36 -8.14 12.46
CA ASP A 93 -17.10 -7.01 13.03
C ASP A 93 -18.53 -6.93 12.48
N HIS A 94 -18.74 -7.22 11.20
CA HIS A 94 -20.09 -7.21 10.60
C HIS A 94 -20.95 -8.40 11.06
N VAL A 95 -20.33 -9.57 11.25
CA VAL A 95 -21.02 -10.73 11.85
C VAL A 95 -21.47 -10.37 13.27
N ASN A 96 -20.54 -9.86 14.08
CA ASN A 96 -20.81 -9.42 15.45
C ASN A 96 -21.87 -8.31 15.50
N TRP A 97 -21.89 -7.41 14.53
CA TRP A 97 -22.89 -6.34 14.45
C TRP A 97 -24.30 -6.90 14.30
N LEU A 98 -24.50 -7.90 13.44
CA LEU A 98 -25.80 -8.52 13.22
C LEU A 98 -26.22 -9.43 14.40
N ASP A 99 -25.25 -10.10 15.03
CA ASP A 99 -25.48 -10.88 16.25
C ASP A 99 -25.90 -9.97 17.42
N GLU A 100 -25.28 -8.80 17.53
CA GLU A 100 -25.67 -7.79 18.52
C GLU A 100 -27.06 -7.21 18.24
N LEU A 101 -27.43 -7.02 16.98
CA LEU A 101 -28.78 -6.62 16.61
C LEU A 101 -29.79 -7.70 17.01
N THR A 102 -29.48 -8.96 16.74
CA THR A 102 -30.28 -10.13 17.16
C THR A 102 -30.46 -10.16 18.69
N ALA A 103 -29.37 -9.98 19.44
CA ALA A 103 -29.40 -9.94 20.90
C ALA A 103 -30.24 -8.76 21.42
N SER A 104 -30.16 -7.58 20.79
CA SER A 104 -30.94 -6.41 21.20
C SER A 104 -32.44 -6.64 21.12
N VAL A 105 -32.91 -7.33 20.07
CA VAL A 105 -34.33 -7.71 19.90
C VAL A 105 -34.73 -8.75 20.93
N ARG A 106 -33.93 -9.81 21.11
CA ARG A 106 -34.20 -10.89 22.07
C ARG A 106 -34.29 -10.37 23.50
N ASP A 107 -33.36 -9.50 23.89
CA ASP A 107 -33.24 -8.99 25.26
C ASP A 107 -34.11 -7.72 25.48
N ALA A 108 -34.88 -7.31 24.48
CA ALA A 108 -35.73 -6.11 24.50
C ALA A 108 -34.99 -4.84 24.97
N ARG A 109 -33.78 -4.63 24.45
CA ARG A 109 -32.91 -3.50 24.82
C ARG A 109 -32.53 -2.64 23.62
N PRO A 110 -32.12 -1.38 23.81
CA PRO A 110 -31.61 -0.56 22.72
C PRO A 110 -30.41 -1.23 22.04
N PHE A 111 -30.38 -1.14 20.71
CA PHE A 111 -29.20 -1.47 19.91
C PHE A 111 -28.08 -0.45 20.18
N ARG A 112 -26.84 -0.94 20.33
CA ARG A 112 -25.74 -0.13 20.88
C ARG A 112 -24.65 0.24 19.87
N LEU A 113 -24.66 -0.36 18.69
CA LEU A 113 -23.63 -0.11 17.67
C LEU A 113 -24.10 0.94 16.67
N THR A 114 -23.15 1.53 15.94
CA THR A 114 -23.46 2.52 14.91
C THR A 114 -24.34 1.92 13.80
N THR A 115 -25.36 2.66 13.39
CA THR A 115 -26.19 2.36 12.21
C THR A 115 -25.73 3.13 10.96
N ASP A 116 -24.71 3.98 11.09
CA ASP A 116 -24.02 4.56 9.94
C ASP A 116 -22.85 3.67 9.53
N HIS A 117 -22.91 3.20 8.30
CA HIS A 117 -21.92 2.36 7.66
C HIS A 117 -20.56 3.05 7.49
N HIS A 118 -20.51 4.37 7.23
CA HIS A 118 -19.23 5.11 7.15
C HIS A 118 -18.59 5.30 8.53
N ALA A 119 -19.41 5.43 9.57
CA ALA A 119 -18.94 5.51 10.95
C ALA A 119 -18.46 4.15 11.52
N CYS A 120 -18.67 3.03 10.82
CA CYS A 120 -18.16 1.72 11.24
C CYS A 120 -16.65 1.61 10.97
N ALA A 121 -15.96 0.66 11.62
CA ALA A 121 -14.51 0.55 11.48
C ALA A 121 -14.06 0.20 10.04
N PHE A 122 -14.87 -0.59 9.31
CA PHE A 122 -14.64 -0.85 7.90
C PHE A 122 -14.95 0.38 7.04
N GLY A 123 -16.06 1.09 7.27
CA GLY A 123 -16.41 2.30 6.54
C GLY A 123 -15.33 3.37 6.60
N ARG A 124 -14.83 3.68 7.80
CA ARG A 124 -13.72 4.65 7.96
C ARG A 124 -12.46 4.25 7.20
N TRP A 125 -12.14 2.96 7.18
CA TRP A 125 -11.01 2.45 6.40
C TRP A 125 -11.30 2.53 4.90
N TYR A 126 -12.49 2.11 4.48
CA TYR A 126 -12.94 2.12 3.09
C TYR A 126 -12.89 3.53 2.49
N ASP A 127 -13.34 4.54 3.24
CA ASP A 127 -13.37 5.94 2.79
C ASP A 127 -11.98 6.57 2.64
N THR A 128 -10.95 5.98 3.25
CA THR A 128 -9.58 6.52 3.27
C THR A 128 -8.58 5.67 2.51
N PHE A 129 -8.93 4.42 2.20
CA PHE A 129 -8.06 3.50 1.48
C PHE A 129 -7.94 3.90 0.00
N THR A 130 -6.71 3.90 -0.51
CA THR A 130 -6.41 4.22 -1.91
C THR A 130 -5.47 3.16 -2.50
N THR A 131 -5.60 2.91 -3.80
CA THR A 131 -4.73 1.99 -4.53
C THR A 131 -4.71 2.34 -6.01
N SER A 132 -3.56 2.19 -6.67
CA SER A 132 -3.43 2.29 -8.14
C SER A 132 -3.91 1.03 -8.86
N ASN A 133 -4.16 -0.06 -8.13
CA ASN A 133 -4.62 -1.31 -8.71
C ASN A 133 -6.12 -1.24 -9.07
N HIS A 134 -6.41 -1.14 -10.36
CA HIS A 134 -7.78 -1.05 -10.87
C HIS A 134 -8.64 -2.30 -10.58
N VAL A 135 -8.02 -3.48 -10.45
CA VAL A 135 -8.74 -4.72 -10.09
C VAL A 135 -9.21 -4.65 -8.65
N LEU A 136 -8.34 -4.21 -7.72
CA LEU A 136 -8.71 -3.99 -6.32
C LEU A 136 -9.77 -2.90 -6.17
N THR A 137 -9.59 -1.77 -6.87
CA THR A 137 -10.55 -0.66 -6.88
C THR A 137 -11.94 -1.12 -7.32
N SER A 138 -12.01 -1.84 -8.44
CA SER A 138 -13.28 -2.35 -8.98
C SER A 138 -13.93 -3.39 -8.06
N HIS A 139 -13.13 -4.13 -7.29
CA HIS A 139 -13.63 -5.10 -6.32
C HIS A 139 -14.15 -4.44 -5.04
N LEU A 140 -13.44 -3.43 -4.53
CA LEU A 140 -13.85 -2.64 -3.36
C LEU A 140 -15.19 -1.94 -3.56
N ALA A 141 -15.45 -1.36 -4.75
CA ALA A 141 -16.72 -0.70 -5.05
C ALA A 141 -17.95 -1.62 -4.90
N LYS A 142 -17.77 -2.95 -4.96
CA LYS A 142 -18.87 -3.92 -4.78
C LYS A 142 -19.37 -4.00 -3.34
N PHE A 143 -18.61 -3.49 -2.37
CA PHE A 143 -19.00 -3.47 -0.96
C PHE A 143 -20.08 -2.44 -0.66
N ASP A 144 -20.17 -1.33 -1.41
CA ASP A 144 -21.06 -0.20 -1.12
C ASP A 144 -22.50 -0.64 -0.86
N ALA A 145 -23.07 -1.33 -1.83
CA ALA A 145 -24.48 -1.70 -1.81
C ALA A 145 -24.85 -2.65 -0.66
N PRO A 146 -24.16 -3.80 -0.44
CA PRO A 146 -24.44 -4.65 0.71
C PRO A 146 -24.08 -3.98 2.05
N HIS A 147 -23.01 -3.20 2.14
CA HIS A 147 -22.61 -2.50 3.37
C HIS A 147 -23.67 -1.51 3.84
N GLN A 148 -24.19 -0.66 2.92
CA GLN A 148 -25.27 0.27 3.20
C GLN A 148 -26.54 -0.46 3.67
N ARG A 149 -26.91 -1.55 3.00
CA ARG A 149 -28.14 -2.30 3.32
C ARG A 149 -28.08 -3.00 4.68
N ILE A 150 -26.95 -3.59 5.06
CA ILE A 150 -26.79 -4.20 6.40
C ILE A 150 -27.04 -3.16 7.48
N HIS A 151 -26.39 -2.01 7.40
CA HIS A 151 -26.53 -0.98 8.43
C HIS A 151 -27.92 -0.34 8.45
N ALA A 152 -28.58 -0.24 7.30
CA ALA A 152 -29.95 0.26 7.21
C ALA A 152 -30.97 -0.62 7.97
N VAL A 153 -30.72 -1.94 8.06
CA VAL A 153 -31.66 -2.91 8.66
C VAL A 153 -32.00 -2.60 10.11
N ALA A 154 -31.08 -2.00 10.88
CA ALA A 154 -31.30 -1.68 12.28
C ALA A 154 -32.48 -0.72 12.48
N ARG A 155 -32.70 0.22 11.55
CA ARG A 155 -33.83 1.15 11.60
C ARG A 155 -35.16 0.43 11.41
N ASP A 156 -35.21 -0.48 10.43
CA ASP A 156 -36.42 -1.24 10.12
C ASP A 156 -36.75 -2.24 11.23
N VAL A 157 -35.73 -2.88 11.80
CA VAL A 157 -35.86 -3.72 13.00
C VAL A 157 -36.39 -2.93 14.19
N ALA A 158 -35.84 -1.73 14.45
CA ALA A 158 -36.31 -0.89 15.54
C ALA A 158 -37.80 -0.49 15.38
N ASN A 159 -38.26 -0.27 14.14
CA ASN A 159 -39.66 -0.02 13.85
C ASN A 159 -40.56 -1.21 14.21
N HIS A 160 -40.18 -2.43 13.82
CA HIS A 160 -40.92 -3.65 14.16
C HIS A 160 -40.94 -3.91 15.67
N VAL A 161 -39.82 -3.68 16.37
CA VAL A 161 -39.76 -3.80 17.84
C VAL A 161 -40.71 -2.80 18.51
N ARG A 162 -40.74 -1.55 18.04
CA ARG A 162 -41.66 -0.51 18.57
C ARG A 162 -43.12 -0.87 18.36
N THR A 163 -43.48 -1.56 17.28
CA THR A 163 -44.85 -2.02 17.02
C THR A 163 -45.17 -3.37 17.67
N GLY A 164 -44.23 -3.96 18.42
CA GLY A 164 -44.40 -5.25 19.10
C GLY A 164 -44.28 -6.49 18.19
N ASP A 165 -43.90 -6.31 16.93
CA ASP A 165 -43.79 -7.40 15.96
C ASP A 165 -42.37 -7.99 15.96
N LEU A 166 -42.06 -8.73 17.03
CA LEU A 166 -40.75 -9.38 17.18
C LEU A 166 -40.53 -10.50 16.15
N GLY A 167 -41.60 -11.09 15.62
CA GLY A 167 -41.53 -12.11 14.57
C GLY A 167 -41.00 -11.53 13.26
N ALA A 168 -41.56 -10.40 12.80
CA ALA A 168 -41.09 -9.70 11.61
C ALA A 168 -39.67 -9.16 11.80
N ALA A 169 -39.34 -8.63 12.98
CA ALA A 169 -37.98 -8.17 13.30
C ALA A 169 -36.95 -9.31 13.14
N ASN A 170 -37.20 -10.47 13.75
CA ASN A 170 -36.30 -11.63 13.67
C ASN A 170 -36.23 -12.18 12.24
N ALA A 171 -37.35 -12.24 11.51
CA ALA A 171 -37.37 -12.69 10.13
C ALA A 171 -36.58 -11.75 9.20
N LEU A 172 -36.62 -10.44 9.44
CA LEU A 172 -35.83 -9.47 8.71
C LEU A 172 -34.33 -9.66 8.96
N ILE A 173 -33.92 -9.81 10.23
CA ILE A 173 -32.51 -10.08 10.59
C ILE A 173 -32.01 -11.38 9.95
N ALA A 174 -32.82 -12.45 9.98
CA ALA A 174 -32.47 -13.73 9.38
C ALA A 174 -32.26 -13.60 7.86
N ARG A 175 -33.17 -12.92 7.14
CA ARG A 175 -32.99 -12.65 5.72
C ARG A 175 -31.70 -11.87 5.45
N THR A 176 -31.45 -10.79 6.21
CA THR A 176 -30.24 -9.98 6.05
C THR A 176 -28.95 -10.77 6.29
N ARG A 177 -28.98 -11.77 7.19
CA ARG A 177 -27.86 -12.71 7.38
C ARG A 177 -27.59 -13.51 6.11
N ASP A 178 -28.64 -14.04 5.50
CA ASP A 178 -28.56 -14.92 4.32
C ASP A 178 -28.31 -14.17 3.00
N THR A 179 -28.59 -12.87 2.94
CA THR A 179 -28.39 -12.04 1.75
C THR A 179 -27.19 -11.09 1.86
N GLU A 180 -27.31 -9.99 2.61
CA GLU A 180 -26.29 -8.95 2.60
C GLU A 180 -25.03 -9.36 3.36
N LEU A 181 -25.15 -9.97 4.54
CA LEU A 181 -23.97 -10.41 5.31
C LEU A 181 -23.21 -11.51 4.57
N ALA A 182 -23.94 -12.49 4.01
CA ALA A 182 -23.34 -13.52 3.16
C ALA A 182 -22.59 -12.91 1.95
N ALA A 183 -23.16 -11.87 1.32
CA ALA A 183 -22.50 -11.14 0.24
C ALA A 183 -21.22 -10.43 0.72
N MET A 184 -21.25 -9.77 1.88
CA MET A 184 -20.05 -9.14 2.47
C MET A 184 -18.94 -10.15 2.76
N ILE A 185 -19.27 -11.29 3.38
CA ILE A 185 -18.29 -12.36 3.67
C ILE A 185 -17.62 -12.85 2.38
N LYS A 186 -18.42 -13.07 1.32
CA LYS A 186 -17.90 -13.47 0.01
C LYS A 186 -16.95 -12.39 -0.56
N LEU A 187 -17.34 -11.12 -0.50
CA LEU A 187 -16.54 -10.02 -1.02
C LEU A 187 -15.22 -9.86 -0.25
N PHE A 188 -15.24 -10.00 1.08
CA PHE A 188 -14.03 -9.99 1.92
C PHE A 188 -13.08 -11.14 1.56
N GLY A 189 -13.61 -12.36 1.41
CA GLY A 189 -12.81 -13.51 0.97
C GLY A 189 -12.15 -13.28 -0.38
N GLN A 190 -12.89 -12.75 -1.35
CA GLN A 190 -12.37 -12.42 -2.67
C GLN A 190 -11.32 -11.31 -2.63
N LEU A 191 -11.52 -10.28 -1.80
CA LEU A 191 -10.57 -9.18 -1.67
C LEU A 191 -9.22 -9.67 -1.10
N ARG A 192 -9.24 -10.51 -0.07
CA ARG A 192 -8.02 -11.11 0.49
C ARG A 192 -7.26 -11.94 -0.54
N ALA A 193 -7.97 -12.75 -1.33
CA ALA A 193 -7.34 -13.55 -2.40
C ALA A 193 -6.67 -12.64 -3.46
N LEU A 194 -7.36 -11.58 -3.89
CA LEU A 194 -6.80 -10.62 -4.84
C LEU A 194 -5.53 -9.93 -4.31
N LEU A 195 -5.50 -9.56 -3.03
CA LEU A 195 -4.32 -8.94 -2.42
C LEU A 195 -3.09 -9.86 -2.46
N LEU A 196 -3.27 -11.16 -2.24
CA LEU A 196 -2.19 -12.15 -2.28
C LEU A 196 -1.70 -12.44 -3.71
N GLU A 197 -2.58 -12.36 -4.71
CA GLU A 197 -2.24 -12.66 -6.12
C GLU A 197 -1.62 -11.47 -6.87
N THR A 198 -1.85 -10.25 -6.40
CA THR A 198 -1.50 -9.02 -7.13
C THR A 198 -0.22 -8.35 -6.68
N ASN A 199 0.43 -8.81 -5.60
CA ASN A 199 1.70 -8.27 -5.16
C ASN A 199 2.80 -8.64 -6.17
N ARG A 200 3.23 -7.66 -6.98
CA ARG A 200 4.23 -7.86 -8.05
C ARG A 200 5.37 -6.89 -7.90
N THR A 201 6.31 -7.23 -7.03
CA THR A 201 7.57 -6.51 -6.87
C THR A 201 8.35 -6.48 -8.19
N ILE A 202 8.96 -5.34 -8.48
CA ILE A 202 9.82 -5.12 -9.63
C ILE A 202 11.27 -5.17 -9.16
N ALA A 203 12.10 -5.92 -9.86
CA ALA A 203 13.55 -5.86 -9.72
C ALA A 203 14.09 -4.79 -10.67
N VAL A 204 14.81 -3.82 -10.11
CA VAL A 204 15.60 -2.83 -10.87
C VAL A 204 17.06 -3.23 -10.75
N VAL A 205 17.68 -3.60 -11.87
CA VAL A 205 19.10 -3.95 -11.93
C VAL A 205 19.91 -2.67 -12.05
N LEU A 206 20.85 -2.49 -11.13
CA LEU A 206 21.67 -1.30 -10.99
C LEU A 206 23.15 -1.64 -11.23
N ASP A 207 23.83 -0.83 -12.03
CA ASP A 207 25.29 -0.81 -12.13
C ASP A 207 25.85 0.14 -11.04
N ALA A 208 26.71 -0.40 -10.16
CA ALA A 208 27.42 0.33 -9.11
C ALA A 208 28.94 0.24 -9.30
N GLU A 209 29.70 1.03 -8.55
CA GLU A 209 31.16 1.05 -8.66
C GLU A 209 31.82 -0.30 -8.35
N SER A 210 31.27 -1.05 -7.37
CA SER A 210 31.82 -2.33 -6.93
C SER A 210 31.43 -3.48 -7.84
N ALA A 211 30.13 -3.72 -7.99
CA ALA A 211 29.54 -4.76 -8.82
C ALA A 211 28.05 -4.45 -9.06
N PRO A 212 27.46 -4.96 -10.15
CA PRO A 212 26.02 -4.84 -10.38
C PRO A 212 25.21 -5.63 -9.33
N PHE A 213 24.07 -5.08 -8.96
CA PHE A 213 23.11 -5.69 -8.03
C PHE A 213 21.68 -5.31 -8.42
N ALA A 214 20.69 -5.97 -7.86
CA ALA A 214 19.29 -5.62 -8.06
C ALA A 214 18.68 -5.05 -6.78
N VAL A 215 17.72 -4.13 -6.94
CA VAL A 215 16.85 -3.68 -5.86
C VAL A 215 15.40 -4.08 -6.16
N ALA A 216 14.71 -4.57 -5.14
CA ALA A 216 13.30 -4.88 -5.19
C ALA A 216 12.49 -3.64 -4.79
N VAL A 217 11.57 -3.20 -5.66
CA VAL A 217 10.71 -2.02 -5.48
C VAL A 217 9.24 -2.38 -5.76
N ASP A 218 8.29 -1.62 -5.21
CA ASP A 218 6.88 -1.93 -5.39
C ASP A 218 6.41 -1.66 -6.83
N GLU A 219 6.83 -0.53 -7.38
CA GLU A 219 6.40 -0.03 -8.67
C GLU A 219 7.49 0.87 -9.27
N VAL A 220 7.61 0.85 -10.60
CA VAL A 220 8.32 1.86 -11.38
C VAL A 220 7.27 2.79 -11.97
N SER A 221 7.26 4.05 -11.55
CA SER A 221 6.22 5.01 -11.90
C SER A 221 6.53 5.74 -13.21
N SER A 222 7.75 6.26 -13.38
CA SER A 222 8.11 7.09 -14.53
C SER A 222 9.63 7.25 -14.69
N VAL A 223 10.05 7.86 -15.80
CA VAL A 223 11.42 8.35 -16.00
C VAL A 223 11.33 9.85 -16.25
N GLU A 224 11.91 10.65 -15.35
CA GLU A 224 11.69 12.09 -15.31
C GLU A 224 12.99 12.86 -15.07
N TRP A 225 13.02 14.10 -15.55
CA TRP A 225 14.02 15.08 -15.16
C TRP A 225 13.61 15.66 -13.81
N LEU A 226 14.48 15.53 -12.81
CA LEU A 226 14.22 16.01 -11.46
C LEU A 226 15.14 17.17 -11.11
N ARG A 227 14.56 18.21 -10.51
CA ARG A 227 15.31 19.36 -9.98
C ARG A 227 15.54 19.19 -8.48
N PRO A 228 16.79 19.34 -8.00
CA PRO A 228 17.07 19.39 -6.57
C PRO A 228 16.17 20.42 -5.87
N ALA A 229 15.47 19.98 -4.83
CA ALA A 229 14.69 20.86 -3.99
C ALA A 229 15.60 21.39 -2.88
N ALA A 230 15.67 22.71 -2.72
CA ALA A 230 16.38 23.30 -1.60
C ALA A 230 15.78 22.76 -0.28
N THR A 231 16.57 22.04 0.50
CA THR A 231 16.17 21.66 1.85
C THR A 231 16.28 22.90 2.73
N GLU A 232 15.17 23.34 3.32
CA GLU A 232 15.19 24.38 4.34
C GLU A 232 16.09 23.92 5.51
N GLY A 233 17.34 24.35 5.54
CA GLY A 233 18.23 24.25 6.70
C GLY A 233 18.86 22.90 7.02
N ARG A 234 18.68 21.84 6.20
CA ARG A 234 19.46 20.60 6.33
C ARG A 234 20.42 20.46 5.16
N ALA A 235 21.60 21.05 5.29
CA ALA A 235 22.73 20.67 4.46
C ALA A 235 22.99 19.18 4.69
N PHE A 236 22.98 18.40 3.62
CA PHE A 236 23.30 16.98 3.62
C PHE A 236 24.82 16.75 3.64
N ASP A 237 25.54 17.52 4.46
CA ASP A 237 27.00 17.45 4.62
C ASP A 237 27.40 16.42 5.70
N ASP A 238 26.66 15.30 5.75
CA ASP A 238 26.94 14.17 6.62
C ASP A 238 27.91 13.21 5.90
N PRO A 239 29.14 13.01 6.41
CA PRO A 239 30.17 12.18 5.77
C PRO A 239 29.93 10.67 5.88
N ASP A 240 28.77 10.22 6.37
CA ASP A 240 28.44 8.79 6.45
C ASP A 240 28.42 8.13 5.04
N PRO A 241 29.38 7.22 4.74
CA PRO A 241 29.41 6.50 3.47
C PRO A 241 28.24 5.53 3.31
N HIS A 242 27.59 5.11 4.41
CA HIS A 242 26.43 4.22 4.40
C HIS A 242 25.10 4.95 4.22
N ARG A 243 25.13 6.29 4.09
CA ARG A 243 23.95 7.10 3.94
C ARG A 243 23.29 6.86 2.58
N VAL A 244 22.08 6.30 2.63
CA VAL A 244 21.30 5.91 1.46
C VAL A 244 20.63 7.09 0.75
N VAL A 245 20.21 8.12 1.48
CA VAL A 245 19.52 9.29 0.91
C VAL A 245 20.53 10.37 0.55
N GLU A 246 20.61 10.78 -0.71
CA GLU A 246 21.51 11.85 -1.14
C GLU A 246 20.85 13.23 -1.13
N GLY A 247 19.53 13.28 -1.33
CA GLY A 247 18.79 14.54 -1.34
C GLY A 247 17.30 14.37 -1.55
N VAL A 248 16.64 15.49 -1.87
CA VAL A 248 15.23 15.54 -2.24
C VAL A 248 15.11 16.38 -3.50
N ALA A 249 14.23 15.97 -4.40
CA ALA A 249 13.98 16.64 -5.66
C ALA A 249 12.47 16.80 -5.92
N ARG A 250 12.14 17.58 -6.95
CA ARG A 250 10.79 17.71 -7.50
C ARG A 250 10.83 17.39 -8.98
N ALA A 251 9.76 16.81 -9.51
CA ALA A 251 9.63 16.61 -10.94
C ALA A 251 9.61 17.95 -11.68
N SER A 252 10.40 18.06 -12.75
CA SER A 252 10.47 19.27 -13.57
C SER A 252 9.15 19.60 -14.27
N ALA A 253 8.28 18.60 -14.46
CA ALA A 253 6.96 18.73 -15.10
C ALA A 253 5.80 18.92 -14.09
N HIS A 254 5.92 18.40 -12.86
CA HIS A 254 4.85 18.37 -11.86
C HIS A 254 5.40 18.60 -10.45
N ALA A 255 5.43 19.86 -9.99
CA ALA A 255 6.22 20.26 -8.83
C ALA A 255 5.65 19.88 -7.45
N ASP A 256 4.49 19.21 -7.37
CA ASP A 256 3.75 19.09 -6.11
C ASP A 256 4.25 17.97 -5.19
N GLU A 257 4.82 16.87 -5.73
CA GLU A 257 5.37 15.77 -4.95
C GLU A 257 6.89 15.88 -4.75
N LEU A 258 7.33 15.59 -3.52
CA LEU A 258 8.75 15.46 -3.17
C LEU A 258 9.22 14.03 -3.45
N ILE A 259 10.35 13.93 -4.16
CA ILE A 259 11.00 12.66 -4.51
C ILE A 259 12.30 12.55 -3.73
N THR A 260 12.48 11.46 -2.99
CA THR A 260 13.71 11.22 -2.23
C THR A 260 14.76 10.60 -3.15
N LEU A 261 15.91 11.24 -3.32
CA LEU A 261 16.99 10.74 -4.17
C LEU A 261 17.84 9.71 -3.41
N LEU A 262 18.14 8.58 -4.06
CA LEU A 262 18.88 7.47 -3.47
C LEU A 262 20.29 7.36 -4.06
N ARG A 263 21.28 7.22 -3.18
CA ARG A 263 22.67 6.97 -3.54
C ARG A 263 22.87 5.48 -3.83
N VAL A 264 23.05 5.13 -5.10
CA VAL A 264 23.14 3.74 -5.58
C VAL A 264 24.21 2.93 -4.85
N ASP A 265 25.41 3.48 -4.68
CA ASP A 265 26.53 2.75 -4.06
C ASP A 265 26.31 2.47 -2.57
N ALA A 266 25.38 3.15 -1.90
CA ALA A 266 25.05 2.88 -0.50
C ALA A 266 23.96 1.80 -0.33
N LEU A 267 23.28 1.39 -1.40
CA LEU A 267 22.12 0.48 -1.33
C LEU A 267 22.52 -0.99 -1.14
N HIS A 268 23.71 -1.38 -1.59
CA HIS A 268 24.20 -2.77 -1.48
C HIS A 268 24.87 -3.08 -0.14
N ALA A 269 25.15 -2.06 0.67
CA ALA A 269 25.89 -2.12 1.94
C ALA A 269 24.98 -2.42 3.14
#